data_AF-A0A366MET1-F1
#
_entry.id   AF-A0A366MET1-F1
#
_cell.length_a   1.000
_cell.length_b   1.000
_cell.length_c   1.000
_cell.angle_alpha   90.00
_cell.angle_beta   90.00
_cell.angle_gamma   90.00
#
_symmetry.space_group_name_H-M   'P 1'
#
loop_
_entity.id
_entity.type
_entity.pdbx_description
1 polymer ?
#
loop_
_entity_poly.entity_id
_entity_poly.type
_entity_poly.pdbx_seq_one_letter_code
_entity_poly.pdbx_strand_id
1 'polypeptide(L)'
;MNNVTTYENGQNGLLVSNVGLGNVTIINVSSYNNNENGFYLQNNGSVNIQNSNSSNNNNLSGIYLADRGNAIINNSVFGNNKQNGINIQTNNTLVSNSSIIRNEILIEPLNFNNSIIDSLISQNQNVGVFIQGNNNSINSSTVINNIRNDLNMTGNNNNINYNRVYNNTENGMYASGSGINANLNW
;
A
#
# COMPACT_ATOMS: atom_id res chain seq x y z
N MET A 1 12.41 15.06 4.50
CA MET A 1 13.10 15.06 3.20
C MET A 1 12.12 15.55 2.16
N ASN A 2 12.49 16.57 1.39
CA ASN A 2 11.58 17.20 0.42
C ASN A 2 12.27 17.29 -0.94
N ASN A 3 11.54 17.04 -2.03
CA ASN A 3 11.99 17.26 -3.42
C ASN A 3 13.26 16.47 -3.79
N VAL A 4 13.30 15.19 -3.46
CA VAL A 4 14.46 14.31 -3.74
C VAL A 4 14.09 13.28 -4.80
N THR A 5 15.04 12.94 -5.66
CA THR A 5 14.92 11.82 -6.60
C THR A 5 16.03 10.81 -6.33
N THR A 6 15.68 9.53 -6.20
CA THR A 6 16.61 8.42 -5.96
C THR A 6 16.41 7.34 -7.02
N TYR A 7 17.45 6.96 -7.75
CA TYR A 7 17.30 5.98 -8.83
C TYR A 7 18.57 5.15 -9.07
N GLU A 8 18.38 3.98 -9.68
CA GLU A 8 19.48 3.06 -10.09
C GLU A 8 20.40 2.64 -8.93
N ASN A 9 19.83 2.52 -7.73
CA ASN A 9 20.59 2.08 -6.55
C ASN A 9 20.68 0.56 -6.48
N GLY A 10 21.80 0.05 -5.95
CA GLY A 10 22.04 -1.39 -5.77
C GLY A 10 21.17 -2.08 -4.72
N GLN A 11 20.38 -1.32 -3.96
CA GLN A 11 19.37 -1.81 -3.04
C GLN A 11 18.14 -0.89 -3.09
N ASN A 12 17.95 -0.04 -2.08
CA ASN A 12 16.78 0.80 -1.91
C ASN A 12 17.06 2.23 -2.40
N GLY A 13 16.05 2.90 -2.96
CA GLY A 13 16.21 4.31 -3.34
C GLY A 13 16.32 5.23 -2.12
N LEU A 14 15.39 5.08 -1.17
CA LEU A 14 15.42 5.74 0.13
C LEU A 14 15.31 4.70 1.24
N LEU A 15 16.32 4.65 2.11
CA LEU A 15 16.26 3.92 3.38
C LEU A 15 16.11 4.92 4.52
N VAL A 16 15.04 4.80 5.29
CA VAL A 16 14.90 5.48 6.57
C VAL A 16 14.93 4.43 7.66
N SER A 17 16.02 4.38 8.42
CA SER A 17 16.17 3.53 9.59
C SER A 17 16.28 4.41 10.83
N ASN A 18 15.26 4.37 11.68
CA ASN A 18 15.22 5.13 12.92
C ASN A 18 14.65 4.25 14.04
N VAL A 19 15.54 3.83 14.92
CA VAL A 19 15.21 3.04 16.11
C VAL A 19 14.54 3.88 17.21
N GLY A 20 14.61 5.21 17.13
CA GLY A 20 13.96 6.13 18.06
C GLY A 20 12.53 6.50 17.66
N LEU A 21 11.83 7.24 18.52
CA LEU A 21 10.45 7.69 18.30
C LEU A 21 10.34 8.94 17.39
N GLY A 22 11.40 9.26 16.65
CA GLY A 22 11.46 10.43 15.78
C GLY A 22 10.49 10.35 14.61
N ASN A 23 9.79 11.45 14.35
CA ASN A 23 8.87 11.53 13.22
C ASN A 23 9.63 11.81 11.92
N VAL A 24 9.25 11.13 10.85
CA VAL A 24 9.84 11.24 9.52
C VAL A 24 8.80 11.84 8.58
N THR A 25 9.19 12.86 7.84
CA THR A 25 8.33 13.47 6.80
C THR A 25 9.03 13.39 5.45
N ILE A 26 8.33 12.86 4.45
CA ILE A 26 8.79 12.64 3.07
C ILE A 26 7.79 13.32 2.14
N ILE A 27 8.20 14.37 1.44
CA ILE A 27 7.31 15.17 0.59
C ILE A 27 7.93 15.32 -0.80
N ASN A 28 7.16 15.11 -1.86
CA ASN A 28 7.62 15.27 -3.24
C ASN A 28 8.89 14.46 -3.53
N VAL A 29 8.98 13.23 -3.02
CA VAL A 29 10.13 12.36 -3.29
C VAL A 29 9.78 11.37 -4.38
N SER A 30 10.70 11.15 -5.32
CA SER A 30 10.56 10.17 -6.41
C SER A 30 11.62 9.08 -6.30
N SER A 31 11.22 7.81 -6.48
CA SER A 31 12.14 6.67 -6.47
C SER A 31 11.81 5.63 -7.54
N TYR A 32 12.80 5.22 -8.33
CA TYR A 32 12.62 4.30 -9.46
C TYR A 32 13.89 3.52 -9.83
N ASN A 33 13.74 2.41 -10.56
CA ASN A 33 14.84 1.55 -11.04
C ASN A 33 15.81 1.07 -9.93
N ASN A 34 15.34 0.84 -8.70
CA ASN A 34 16.20 0.34 -7.63
C ASN A 34 16.16 -1.19 -7.54
N ASN A 35 17.26 -1.80 -7.12
CA ASN A 35 17.40 -3.25 -7.08
C ASN A 35 16.55 -3.95 -6.00
N GLU A 36 15.98 -3.19 -5.05
CA GLU A 36 15.04 -3.66 -4.05
C GLU A 36 13.79 -2.75 -4.04
N ASN A 37 13.62 -1.92 -3.02
CA ASN A 37 12.45 -1.08 -2.85
C ASN A 37 12.72 0.36 -3.28
N GLY A 38 11.68 1.09 -3.68
CA GLY A 38 11.86 2.52 -3.88
C GLY A 38 12.00 3.26 -2.55
N PHE A 39 11.09 3.02 -1.59
CA PHE A 39 11.22 3.47 -0.20
C PHE A 39 11.21 2.26 0.75
N TYR A 40 12.23 2.14 1.59
CA TYR A 40 12.27 1.22 2.71
C TYR A 40 12.27 2.03 4.00
N LEU A 41 11.18 1.92 4.76
CA LEU A 41 10.95 2.64 6.00
C LEU A 41 10.91 1.68 7.18
N GLN A 42 11.96 1.77 8.00
CA GLN A 42 12.16 1.08 9.25
C GLN A 42 12.19 2.15 10.36
N ASN A 43 11.03 2.61 10.79
CA ASN A 43 10.89 3.68 11.79
C ASN A 43 9.96 3.26 12.93
N ASN A 44 10.43 3.42 14.17
CA ASN A 44 9.58 3.25 15.37
C ASN A 44 8.70 4.48 15.66
N GLY A 45 9.07 5.66 15.15
CA GLY A 45 8.24 6.87 15.19
C GLY A 45 7.18 6.90 14.08
N SER A 46 6.48 8.03 13.92
CA SER A 46 5.52 8.17 12.81
C SER A 46 6.20 8.51 11.50
N VAL A 47 5.65 8.02 10.38
CA VAL A 47 6.09 8.41 9.02
C VAL A 47 4.94 9.09 8.30
N ASN A 48 5.19 10.26 7.72
CA ASN A 48 4.26 10.99 6.88
C ASN A 48 4.84 11.13 5.46
N ILE A 49 4.19 10.52 4.48
CA ILE A 49 4.57 10.54 3.06
C ILE A 49 3.49 11.27 2.29
N GLN A 50 3.87 12.32 1.56
CA GLN A 50 2.94 13.14 0.80
C GLN A 50 3.48 13.39 -0.60
N ASN A 51 2.60 13.40 -1.59
CA ASN A 51 2.92 13.82 -2.97
C ASN A 51 4.14 13.08 -3.55
N SER A 52 4.36 11.84 -3.13
CA SER A 52 5.58 11.10 -3.45
C SER A 52 5.27 9.97 -4.43
N ASN A 53 6.29 9.58 -5.17
CA ASN A 53 6.18 8.57 -6.21
C ASN A 53 7.25 7.50 -5.98
N SER A 54 6.84 6.25 -5.96
CA SER A 54 7.78 5.13 -6.01
C SER A 54 7.29 4.11 -7.02
N SER A 55 7.79 4.27 -8.24
CA SER A 55 7.24 3.64 -9.44
C SER A 55 8.34 3.31 -10.43
N ASN A 56 8.04 2.40 -11.36
CA ASN A 56 8.92 1.98 -12.46
C ASN A 56 10.14 1.19 -12.00
N ASN A 57 9.99 -0.14 -12.05
CA ASN A 57 11.06 -1.13 -11.94
C ASN A 57 11.87 -1.10 -10.64
N ASN A 58 11.24 -0.79 -9.50
CA ASN A 58 11.80 -1.30 -8.24
C ASN A 58 11.54 -2.81 -8.20
N ASN A 59 12.58 -3.61 -7.93
CA ASN A 59 12.50 -5.07 -8.03
C ASN A 59 11.62 -5.72 -6.97
N LEU A 60 11.39 -5.05 -5.84
CA LEU A 60 10.50 -5.51 -4.78
C LEU A 60 9.30 -4.57 -4.72
N SER A 61 9.26 -3.69 -3.71
CA SER A 61 8.09 -2.85 -3.43
C SER A 61 8.32 -1.39 -3.84
N GLY A 62 7.26 -0.68 -4.20
CA GLY A 62 7.29 0.79 -4.25
C GLY A 62 7.61 1.34 -2.85
N ILE A 63 6.83 0.92 -1.86
CA ILE A 63 7.09 1.18 -0.43
C ILE A 63 7.14 -0.13 0.34
N TYR A 64 8.08 -0.25 1.27
CA TYR A 64 8.12 -1.28 2.29
C TYR A 64 8.15 -0.64 3.69
N LEU A 65 7.08 -0.82 4.48
CA LEU A 65 6.96 -0.36 5.86
C LEU A 65 7.22 -1.55 6.81
N ALA A 66 8.39 -1.61 7.44
CA ALA A 66 8.83 -2.81 8.18
C ALA A 66 8.61 -2.77 9.70
N ASP A 67 8.52 -1.58 10.28
CA ASP A 67 8.58 -1.37 11.73
C ASP A 67 7.26 -0.91 12.35
N ARG A 68 7.15 -0.97 13.67
CA ARG A 68 5.93 -0.72 14.47
C ARG A 68 5.40 0.72 14.47
N GLY A 69 6.05 1.65 13.79
CA GLY A 69 5.63 3.04 13.70
C GLY A 69 4.33 3.21 12.91
N ASN A 70 3.55 4.24 13.24
CA ASN A 70 2.36 4.60 12.45
C ASN A 70 2.80 5.24 11.13
N ALA A 71 2.05 5.02 10.06
CA ALA A 71 2.33 5.65 8.76
C ALA A 71 1.11 6.36 8.20
N ILE A 72 1.32 7.53 7.61
CA ILE A 72 0.34 8.24 6.80
C ILE A 72 0.94 8.41 5.41
N ILE A 73 0.25 7.89 4.41
CA ILE A 73 0.60 8.01 3.00
C ILE A 73 -0.56 8.73 2.32
N ASN A 74 -0.28 9.89 1.72
CA ASN A 74 -1.31 10.72 1.11
C ASN A 74 -0.88 11.20 -0.28
N ASN A 75 -1.84 11.24 -1.21
CA ASN A 75 -1.67 11.82 -2.54
C ASN A 75 -0.41 11.30 -3.27
N SER A 76 -0.16 10.00 -3.19
CA SER A 76 1.08 9.40 -3.68
C SER A 76 0.82 8.30 -4.71
N VAL A 77 1.83 7.98 -5.52
CA VAL A 77 1.72 7.03 -6.63
C VAL A 77 2.73 5.90 -6.48
N PHE A 78 2.25 4.66 -6.55
CA PHE A 78 3.06 3.46 -6.40
C PHE A 78 2.71 2.45 -7.49
N GLY A 79 3.49 2.42 -8.56
CA GLY A 79 3.15 1.55 -9.68
C GLY A 79 4.28 1.08 -10.58
N ASN A 80 3.99 0.06 -11.38
CA ASN A 80 5.00 -0.63 -12.18
C ASN A 80 6.20 -1.13 -11.34
N ASN A 81 5.98 -1.57 -10.10
CA ASN A 81 6.99 -2.27 -9.31
C ASN A 81 6.84 -3.77 -9.52
N LYS A 82 7.94 -4.52 -9.43
CA LYS A 82 7.93 -5.94 -9.80
C LYS A 82 7.14 -6.80 -8.82
N GLN A 83 7.11 -6.44 -7.53
CA GLN A 83 6.34 -7.17 -6.52
C GLN A 83 5.20 -6.31 -5.97
N ASN A 84 5.45 -5.47 -4.95
CA ASN A 84 4.38 -4.74 -4.26
C ASN A 84 4.27 -3.28 -4.68
N GLY A 85 3.06 -2.73 -4.67
CA GLY A 85 2.89 -1.27 -4.65
C GLY A 85 3.34 -0.70 -3.29
N ILE A 86 2.68 -1.14 -2.22
CA ILE A 86 2.96 -0.77 -0.84
C ILE A 86 2.88 -2.03 0.04
N ASN A 87 3.99 -2.52 0.57
CA ASN A 87 4.00 -3.59 1.56
C ASN A 87 3.94 -3.02 2.98
N ILE A 88 2.95 -3.43 3.78
CA ILE A 88 2.66 -2.86 5.10
C ILE A 88 2.86 -3.92 6.19
N GLN A 89 4.02 -3.91 6.84
CA GLN A 89 4.29 -4.76 8.00
C GLN A 89 4.21 -4.00 9.34
N THR A 90 3.41 -2.94 9.37
CA THR A 90 3.11 -2.16 10.58
C THR A 90 1.61 -2.08 10.89
N ASN A 91 1.30 -1.54 12.07
CA ASN A 91 -0.04 -1.20 12.51
C ASN A 91 -0.38 0.26 12.17
N ASN A 92 -1.68 0.58 12.16
CA ASN A 92 -2.19 1.95 12.09
C ASN A 92 -1.65 2.75 10.88
N THR A 93 -1.49 2.10 9.72
CA THR A 93 -1.16 2.80 8.48
C THR A 93 -2.43 3.35 7.85
N LEU A 94 -2.41 4.64 7.48
CA LEU A 94 -3.43 5.27 6.64
C LEU A 94 -2.85 5.53 5.25
N VAL A 95 -3.41 4.88 4.23
CA VAL A 95 -3.19 5.22 2.82
C VAL A 95 -4.41 5.99 2.33
N SER A 96 -4.22 7.19 1.79
CA SER A 96 -5.32 8.04 1.35
C SER A 96 -5.02 8.75 0.03
N ASN A 97 -6.05 8.97 -0.79
CA ASN A 97 -5.94 9.73 -2.05
C ASN A 97 -4.79 9.24 -2.96
N SER A 98 -4.46 7.96 -2.90
CA SER A 98 -3.24 7.43 -3.53
C SER A 98 -3.59 6.50 -4.69
N SER A 99 -2.67 6.37 -5.64
CA SER A 99 -2.81 5.47 -6.78
C SER A 99 -1.82 4.33 -6.67
N ILE A 100 -2.31 3.10 -6.62
CA ILE A 100 -1.48 1.90 -6.56
C ILE A 100 -1.82 1.02 -7.77
N ILE A 101 -0.90 0.99 -8.73
CA ILE A 101 -1.22 0.53 -10.09
C ILE A 101 -0.16 -0.38 -10.70
N ARG A 102 -0.56 -1.41 -11.44
CA ARG A 102 0.37 -2.23 -12.24
C ARG A 102 1.55 -2.85 -11.45
N ASN A 103 1.28 -3.30 -10.23
CA ASN A 103 2.22 -4.12 -9.45
C ASN A 103 1.82 -5.59 -9.51
N GLU A 104 2.66 -6.52 -9.03
CA GLU A 104 2.29 -7.94 -8.94
C GLU A 104 1.26 -8.16 -7.83
N ILE A 105 1.58 -7.71 -6.61
CA ILE A 105 0.72 -7.70 -5.42
C ILE A 105 0.62 -6.24 -4.95
N LEU A 106 -0.42 -5.85 -4.24
CA LEU A 106 -0.61 -4.43 -3.93
C LEU A 106 -0.20 -4.03 -2.53
N ILE A 107 -0.97 -4.50 -1.56
CA ILE A 107 -0.92 -4.16 -0.15
C ILE A 107 -1.15 -5.44 0.62
N GLU A 108 -0.15 -5.84 1.39
CA GLU A 108 -0.18 -6.95 2.35
C GLU A 108 -0.01 -6.37 3.76
N PRO A 109 -1.07 -5.81 4.37
CA PRO A 109 -1.09 -5.51 5.78
C PRO A 109 -1.15 -6.83 6.54
N LEU A 110 0.00 -7.26 7.08
CA LEU A 110 0.12 -8.44 7.94
C LEU A 110 -0.38 -8.18 9.38
N ASN A 111 -0.72 -6.94 9.69
CA ASN A 111 -1.03 -6.49 11.04
C ASN A 111 -2.38 -5.74 11.10
N PHE A 112 -2.60 -4.97 12.17
CA PHE A 112 -3.92 -4.48 12.57
C PHE A 112 -4.13 -2.99 12.31
N ASN A 113 -5.40 -2.60 12.16
CA ASN A 113 -5.86 -1.20 12.11
C ASN A 113 -5.34 -0.39 10.91
N ASN A 114 -4.99 -1.02 9.78
CA ASN A 114 -4.61 -0.29 8.57
C ASN A 114 -5.85 0.14 7.79
N SER A 115 -5.80 1.32 7.17
CA SER A 115 -6.92 1.90 6.42
C SER A 115 -6.47 2.39 5.06
N ILE A 116 -7.23 2.06 4.02
CA ILE A 116 -7.06 2.58 2.67
C ILE A 116 -8.32 3.38 2.34
N ILE A 117 -8.19 4.66 1.99
CA ILE A 117 -9.32 5.58 1.82
C ILE A 117 -9.16 6.37 0.53
N ASP A 118 -10.26 6.60 -0.21
CA ASP A 118 -10.30 7.46 -1.40
C ASP A 118 -9.17 7.17 -2.41
N SER A 119 -8.80 5.91 -2.57
CA SER A 119 -7.63 5.51 -3.35
C SER A 119 -8.02 4.75 -4.61
N LEU A 120 -7.16 4.83 -5.64
CA LEU A 120 -7.29 4.07 -6.87
C LEU A 120 -6.34 2.87 -6.83
N ILE A 121 -6.90 1.68 -7.01
CA ILE A 121 -6.17 0.42 -7.01
C ILE A 121 -6.49 -0.30 -8.31
N SER A 122 -5.53 -0.40 -9.24
CA SER A 122 -5.87 -0.93 -10.55
C SER A 122 -4.77 -1.62 -11.32
N GLN A 123 -5.17 -2.54 -12.22
CA GLN A 123 -4.26 -3.17 -13.19
C GLN A 123 -3.14 -3.99 -12.55
N ASN A 124 -3.32 -4.49 -11.33
CA ASN A 124 -2.33 -5.33 -10.65
C ASN A 124 -2.43 -6.80 -11.09
N GLN A 125 -1.30 -7.49 -11.16
CA GLN A 125 -1.19 -8.77 -11.85
C GLN A 125 -1.66 -9.98 -11.04
N ASN A 126 -1.89 -9.82 -9.74
CA ASN A 126 -2.42 -10.87 -8.87
C ASN A 126 -3.68 -10.34 -8.16
N VAL A 127 -3.52 -9.66 -7.03
CA VAL A 127 -4.65 -9.16 -6.22
C VAL A 127 -4.61 -7.63 -6.13
N GLY A 128 -5.78 -7.00 -6.25
CA GLY A 128 -5.95 -5.56 -6.05
C GLY A 128 -5.61 -5.12 -4.63
N VAL A 129 -6.17 -5.70 -3.58
CA VAL A 129 -5.76 -5.49 -2.17
C VAL A 129 -5.79 -6.83 -1.44
N PHE A 130 -4.71 -7.18 -0.72
CA PHE A 130 -4.58 -8.46 -0.03
C PHE A 130 -4.39 -8.26 1.48
N ILE A 131 -5.46 -8.27 2.25
CA ILE A 131 -5.41 -8.05 3.70
C ILE A 131 -5.22 -9.38 4.44
N GLN A 132 -4.17 -9.49 5.25
CA GLN A 132 -3.96 -10.60 6.18
C GLN A 132 -3.85 -10.05 7.61
N GLY A 133 -4.98 -9.80 8.26
CA GLY A 133 -4.95 -9.20 9.59
C GLY A 133 -6.34 -8.86 10.10
N ASN A 134 -6.41 -8.25 11.28
CA ASN A 134 -7.68 -7.87 11.90
C ASN A 134 -7.89 -6.35 11.90
N ASN A 135 -9.15 -5.92 11.92
CA ASN A 135 -9.54 -4.52 12.06
C ASN A 135 -9.01 -3.59 10.95
N ASN A 136 -8.71 -4.11 9.77
CA ASN A 136 -8.30 -3.29 8.63
C ASN A 136 -9.54 -2.74 7.90
N SER A 137 -9.38 -1.62 7.19
CA SER A 137 -10.47 -1.04 6.42
C SER A 137 -10.07 -0.57 5.02
N ILE A 138 -11.01 -0.67 4.09
CA ILE A 138 -10.93 -0.06 2.77
C ILE A 138 -12.21 0.74 2.61
N ASN A 139 -12.11 2.04 2.41
CA ASN A 139 -13.27 2.92 2.34
C ASN A 139 -13.23 3.82 1.10
N SER A 140 -14.37 4.02 0.46
CA SER A 140 -14.56 5.01 -0.62
C SER A 140 -13.53 4.91 -1.77
N SER A 141 -12.93 3.73 -1.95
CA SER A 141 -11.85 3.49 -2.91
C SER A 141 -12.38 2.81 -4.16
N THR A 142 -11.63 2.91 -5.26
CA THR A 142 -11.93 2.24 -6.53
C THR A 142 -10.90 1.15 -6.76
N VAL A 143 -11.35 -0.10 -6.86
CA VAL A 143 -10.52 -1.29 -7.06
C VAL A 143 -10.96 -1.97 -8.34
N ILE A 144 -10.13 -1.90 -9.39
CA ILE A 144 -10.59 -2.24 -10.74
C ILE A 144 -9.52 -2.92 -11.60
N ASN A 145 -9.95 -3.75 -12.54
CA ASN A 145 -9.09 -4.34 -13.57
C ASN A 145 -7.88 -5.12 -13.00
N ASN A 146 -8.00 -5.76 -11.83
CA ASN A 146 -6.93 -6.62 -11.32
C ASN A 146 -7.11 -8.06 -11.83
N ILE A 147 -6.00 -8.75 -12.10
CA ILE A 147 -6.00 -10.02 -12.86
C ILE A 147 -6.62 -11.18 -12.09
N ARG A 148 -6.62 -11.20 -10.75
CA ARG A 148 -7.31 -12.27 -9.99
C ARG A 148 -8.44 -11.70 -9.18
N ASN A 149 -8.20 -11.46 -7.90
CA ASN A 149 -9.18 -10.86 -7.01
C ASN A 149 -8.95 -9.37 -6.88
N ASP A 150 -10.00 -8.55 -6.93
CA ASP A 150 -9.84 -7.13 -6.61
C ASP A 150 -9.58 -6.96 -5.11
N LEU A 151 -10.41 -7.56 -4.26
CA LEU A 151 -10.25 -7.56 -2.81
C LEU A 151 -10.11 -8.98 -2.29
N ASN A 152 -9.06 -9.26 -1.54
CA ASN A 152 -8.89 -10.52 -0.83
C ASN A 152 -8.57 -10.19 0.63
N MET A 153 -9.47 -10.53 1.53
CA MET A 153 -9.33 -10.25 2.96
C MET A 153 -9.42 -11.51 3.78
N THR A 154 -8.39 -11.75 4.57
CA THR A 154 -8.36 -12.78 5.59
C THR A 154 -8.19 -12.14 6.97
N GLY A 155 -8.74 -12.80 8.00
CA GLY A 155 -8.73 -12.31 9.38
C GLY A 155 -10.08 -11.72 9.81
N ASN A 156 -10.09 -11.01 10.94
CA ASN A 156 -11.32 -10.68 11.66
C ASN A 156 -11.62 -9.17 11.66
N ASN A 157 -12.91 -8.80 11.69
CA ASN A 157 -13.38 -7.42 11.83
C ASN A 157 -12.86 -6.45 10.75
N ASN A 158 -12.59 -6.98 9.56
CA ASN A 158 -12.18 -6.17 8.42
C ASN A 158 -13.40 -5.49 7.78
N ASN A 159 -13.25 -4.23 7.36
CA ASN A 159 -14.35 -3.42 6.86
C ASN A 159 -14.10 -2.95 5.42
N ILE A 160 -15.08 -3.08 4.55
CA ILE A 160 -15.04 -2.63 3.16
C ILE A 160 -16.27 -1.76 2.95
N ASN A 161 -16.14 -0.44 3.00
CA ASN A 161 -17.30 0.45 2.89
C ASN A 161 -17.21 1.40 1.70
N TYR A 162 -18.30 1.55 0.95
CA TYR A 162 -18.47 2.52 -0.11
C TYR A 162 -17.45 2.38 -1.27
N ASN A 163 -16.87 1.19 -1.43
CA ASN A 163 -15.91 0.92 -2.51
C ASN A 163 -16.62 0.56 -3.81
N ARG A 164 -16.01 0.96 -4.92
CA ARG A 164 -16.38 0.51 -6.27
C ARG A 164 -15.40 -0.60 -6.69
N VAL A 165 -15.93 -1.78 -6.94
CA VAL A 165 -15.13 -2.98 -7.25
C VAL A 165 -15.68 -3.62 -8.52
N TYR A 166 -14.92 -3.58 -9.63
CA TYR A 166 -15.43 -4.03 -10.92
C TYR A 166 -14.33 -4.37 -11.95
N ASN A 167 -14.71 -5.17 -12.95
CA ASN A 167 -13.85 -5.62 -14.07
C ASN A 167 -12.61 -6.43 -13.65
N ASN A 168 -12.69 -7.15 -12.53
CA ASN A 168 -11.71 -8.18 -12.19
C ASN A 168 -11.90 -9.44 -13.05
N THR A 169 -10.85 -10.24 -13.10
CA THR A 169 -10.79 -11.45 -13.92
C THR A 169 -11.27 -12.70 -13.18
N GLU A 170 -11.12 -12.77 -11.84
CA GLU A 170 -11.69 -13.85 -11.00
C GLU A 170 -12.86 -13.34 -10.14
N ASN A 171 -12.62 -12.91 -8.89
CA ASN A 171 -13.65 -12.42 -7.97
C ASN A 171 -13.48 -10.93 -7.67
N GLY A 172 -14.58 -10.17 -7.58
CA GLY A 172 -14.50 -8.79 -7.09
C GLY A 172 -14.05 -8.78 -5.62
N MET A 173 -14.58 -9.69 -4.83
CA MET A 173 -14.21 -9.81 -3.42
C MET A 173 -14.16 -11.27 -2.99
N TYR A 174 -13.08 -11.61 -2.30
CA TYR A 174 -12.90 -12.83 -1.52
C TYR A 174 -12.67 -12.44 -0.06
N ALA A 175 -13.47 -12.98 0.85
CA ALA A 175 -13.40 -12.67 2.27
C ALA A 175 -13.48 -13.96 3.09
N SER A 176 -12.52 -14.17 3.99
CA SER A 176 -12.52 -15.32 4.91
C SER A 176 -12.10 -14.90 6.33
N GLY A 177 -12.95 -15.21 7.31
CA GLY A 177 -12.77 -14.83 8.71
C GLY A 177 -14.08 -14.40 9.36
N SER A 178 -14.01 -13.88 10.59
CA SER A 178 -15.21 -13.48 11.36
C SER A 178 -15.38 -11.96 11.43
N GLY A 179 -16.63 -11.48 11.44
CA GLY A 179 -16.92 -10.04 11.59
C GLY A 179 -16.53 -9.18 10.38
N ILE A 180 -16.34 -9.76 9.20
CA ILE A 180 -16.08 -8.99 7.98
C ILE A 180 -17.36 -8.27 7.56
N ASN A 181 -17.28 -6.96 7.35
CA ASN A 181 -18.39 -6.12 6.90
C ASN A 181 -18.08 -5.56 5.50
N ALA A 182 -18.98 -5.76 4.55
CA ALA A 182 -18.83 -5.30 3.17
C ALA A 182 -20.08 -4.53 2.70
N ASN A 183 -19.95 -3.22 2.59
CA ASN A 183 -20.94 -2.31 2.03
C ASN A 183 -20.38 -1.72 0.73
N LEU A 184 -20.78 -2.24 -0.43
CA LEU A 184 -20.27 -1.80 -1.73
C LEU A 184 -21.15 -0.72 -2.36
N ASN A 185 -20.52 0.19 -3.10
CA ASN A 185 -21.20 1.09 -4.02
C ASN A 185 -21.18 0.47 -5.41
N TRP A 186 -22.36 0.23 -5.98
CA TRP A 186 -22.54 -0.25 -7.35
C TRP A 186 -22.53 0.92 -8.35
#